data_AF-A0AAU9C3B3-F1
#
_entry.id   AF-A0AAU9C3B3-F1
#
_cell.length_a   1.000
_cell.length_b   1.000
_cell.length_c   1.000
_cell.angle_alpha   90.00
_cell.angle_beta   90.00
_cell.angle_gamma   90.00
#
_symmetry.space_group_name_H-M   'P 1'
#
loop_
_entity.id
_entity.type
_entity.pdbx_description
1 polymer ?
#
loop_
_entity_poly.entity_id
_entity_poly.type
_entity_poly.pdbx_seq_one_letter_code
_entity_poly.pdbx_strand_id
1 'polypeptide(L)'
;MATPLTYTWFYERVRNGGTWDYKQQKRAYADFGNFHYGAVGYAACIPEKILLIAAGAAQWKAGTSRPEWGNFTGAPPFGDDPMDQFWIKQGIDYVKQHHY
;
A
#
# COMPACT_ATOMS: atom_id res chain seq x y z
N MET A 1 -9.43 11.52 9.53
CA MET A 1 -7.97 11.31 9.33
C MET A 1 -7.47 10.41 10.44
N ALA A 2 -6.68 9.39 10.11
CA ALA A 2 -6.13 8.43 11.06
C ALA A 2 -5.31 9.08 12.19
N THR A 3 -5.35 8.49 13.38
CA THR A 3 -4.56 8.93 14.54
C THR A 3 -3.11 8.44 14.45
N PRO A 4 -2.15 9.04 15.18
CA PRO A 4 -0.77 8.53 15.22
C PRO A 4 -0.68 7.06 15.61
N LEU A 5 -1.49 6.61 16.59
CA LEU A 5 -1.53 5.20 16.99
C LEU A 5 -2.01 4.29 15.86
N THR A 6 -2.99 4.74 15.07
CA THR A 6 -3.48 4.02 13.90
C THR A 6 -2.38 3.84 12.84
N TYR A 7 -1.59 4.88 12.59
CA TYR A 7 -0.44 4.78 11.66
C TYR A 7 0.61 3.79 12.15
N THR A 8 0.98 3.84 13.44
CA THR A 8 1.95 2.91 14.02
C THR A 8 1.46 1.47 13.93
N TRP A 9 0.22 1.22 14.37
CA TRP A 9 -0.40 -0.09 14.27
C TRP A 9 -0.42 -0.59 12.83
N PHE A 10 -0.87 0.24 11.88
CA PHE A 10 -0.98 -0.15 10.48
C PHE A 10 0.40 -0.50 9.90
N TYR A 11 1.41 0.34 10.15
CA TYR A 11 2.78 0.09 9.72
C TYR A 11 3.35 -1.23 10.27
N GLU A 12 3.13 -1.52 11.56
CA GLU A 12 3.57 -2.78 12.17
C GLU A 12 2.97 -4.01 11.50
N ARG A 13 1.74 -3.91 11.00
CA ARG A 13 1.06 -5.00 10.29
C ARG A 13 1.60 -5.21 8.87
N VAL A 14 1.84 -4.12 8.13
CA VAL A 14 2.11 -4.14 6.68
C VAL A 14 3.59 -4.15 6.30
N ARG A 15 4.49 -3.84 7.24
CA ARG A 15 5.94 -3.84 6.98
C ARG A 15 6.44 -5.22 6.56
N ASN A 16 7.63 -5.26 5.95
CA ASN A 16 8.33 -6.50 5.63
C ASN A 16 8.44 -7.41 6.87
N GLY A 17 7.96 -8.65 6.75
CA GLY A 17 7.87 -9.63 7.84
C GLY A 17 6.78 -9.35 8.89
N GLY A 18 5.88 -8.39 8.61
CA GLY A 18 4.69 -8.13 9.40
C GLY A 18 3.61 -9.19 9.17
N THR A 19 2.55 -9.17 10.00
CA THR A 19 1.50 -10.18 9.93
C THR A 19 0.69 -10.16 8.63
N TRP A 20 0.72 -9.04 7.90
CA TRP A 20 0.05 -8.87 6.61
C TRP A 20 1.01 -8.83 5.42
N ASP A 21 2.26 -9.28 5.61
CA ASP A 21 3.18 -9.54 4.50
C ASP A 21 2.81 -10.88 3.83
N TYR A 22 1.69 -10.87 3.10
CA TYR A 22 1.14 -12.08 2.46
C TYR A 22 2.08 -12.66 1.39
N LYS A 23 2.91 -11.81 0.77
CA LYS A 23 3.90 -12.21 -0.24
C LYS A 23 4.96 -13.16 0.32
N GLN A 24 5.31 -13.02 1.61
CA GLN A 24 6.21 -13.95 2.28
C GLN A 24 5.58 -15.33 2.53
N GLN A 25 4.26 -15.41 2.67
CA GLN A 25 3.58 -16.70 2.80
C GLN A 25 3.58 -17.43 1.45
N LYS A 26 3.10 -16.75 0.39
CA LYS A 26 3.16 -17.22 -1.00
C LYS A 26 3.24 -16.03 -1.94
N ARG A 27 4.14 -16.09 -2.94
CA ARG A 27 4.28 -15.02 -3.95
C ARG A 27 2.98 -14.74 -4.72
N ALA A 28 2.11 -15.74 -4.87
CA ALA A 28 0.81 -15.62 -5.52
C ALA A 28 -0.17 -14.68 -4.78
N TYR A 29 0.10 -14.31 -3.53
CA TYR A 29 -0.75 -13.41 -2.74
C TYR A 29 -0.28 -11.95 -2.76
N ALA A 30 0.67 -11.59 -3.63
CA ALA A 30 1.12 -10.20 -3.75
C ALA A 30 -0.05 -9.25 -4.10
N ASP A 31 -0.81 -9.57 -5.14
CA ASP A 31 -1.96 -8.80 -5.60
C ASP A 31 -3.03 -8.63 -4.50
N PHE A 32 -3.36 -9.73 -3.81
CA PHE A 32 -4.26 -9.70 -2.66
C PHE A 32 -3.71 -8.82 -1.53
N GLY A 33 -2.41 -8.90 -1.25
CA GLY A 33 -1.78 -8.09 -0.21
C GLY A 33 -1.85 -6.60 -0.51
N ASN A 34 -1.62 -6.21 -1.77
CA ASN A 34 -1.75 -4.82 -2.23
C ASN A 34 -3.21 -4.33 -2.15
N PHE A 35 -4.17 -5.16 -2.58
CA PHE A 35 -5.59 -4.87 -2.41
C PHE A 35 -5.96 -4.69 -0.94
N HIS A 36 -5.56 -5.62 -0.08
CA HIS A 36 -5.82 -5.59 1.36
C HIS A 36 -5.20 -4.36 2.03
N TYR A 37 -3.96 -4.00 1.64
CA TYR A 37 -3.28 -2.78 2.10
C TYR A 37 -4.11 -1.53 1.79
N GLY A 38 -4.57 -1.39 0.55
CA GLY A 38 -5.42 -0.26 0.14
C GLY A 38 -6.75 -0.21 0.88
N ALA A 39 -7.45 -1.34 0.95
CA ALA A 39 -8.75 -1.44 1.61
C ALA A 39 -8.65 -1.14 3.12
N VAL A 40 -7.81 -1.86 3.85
CA VAL A 40 -7.72 -1.70 5.32
C VAL A 40 -7.12 -0.35 5.68
N GLY A 41 -6.13 0.13 4.93
CA GLY A 41 -5.54 1.44 5.16
C GLY A 41 -6.56 2.57 5.02
N TYR A 42 -7.37 2.52 3.96
CA TYR A 42 -8.37 3.55 3.71
C TYR A 42 -9.54 3.48 4.71
N ALA A 43 -10.02 2.28 5.03
CA ALA A 43 -11.03 2.07 6.09
C ALA A 43 -10.53 2.55 7.47
N ALA A 44 -9.22 2.43 7.73
CA ALA A 44 -8.58 3.01 8.91
C ALA A 44 -8.42 4.54 8.86
N CYS A 45 -9.09 5.23 7.92
CA CYS A 45 -9.05 6.68 7.71
C CYS A 45 -7.67 7.23 7.32
N ILE A 46 -6.78 6.38 6.76
CA ILE A 46 -5.52 6.85 6.17
C ILE A 46 -5.85 7.38 4.77
N PRO A 47 -5.45 8.63 4.44
CA PRO A 47 -5.73 9.19 3.12
C PRO A 47 -5.12 8.34 2.00
N GLU A 48 -5.88 8.15 0.92
CA GLU A 48 -5.43 7.42 -0.28
C GLU A 48 -4.03 7.83 -0.72
N LYS A 49 -3.77 9.14 -0.87
CA LYS A 49 -2.45 9.65 -1.28
C LYS A 49 -1.31 9.16 -0.38
N ILE A 50 -1.54 9.04 0.92
CA ILE A 50 -0.52 8.56 1.86
C ILE A 50 -0.25 7.07 1.66
N LEU A 51 -1.28 6.27 1.41
CA LEU A 51 -1.13 4.84 1.10
C LEU A 51 -0.31 4.62 -0.18
N LEU A 52 -0.65 5.37 -1.24
CA LEU A 52 0.05 5.29 -2.53
C LEU A 52 1.53 5.70 -2.42
N ILE A 53 1.83 6.80 -1.72
CA ILE A 53 3.21 7.25 -1.50
C ILE A 53 3.99 6.25 -0.63
N ALA A 54 3.38 5.72 0.43
CA ALA A 54 4.03 4.79 1.34
C ALA A 54 4.37 3.46 0.68
N ALA A 55 3.52 2.96 -0.22
CA ALA A 55 3.81 1.77 -1.04
C ALA A 55 5.03 1.99 -1.94
N GLY A 56 5.07 3.11 -2.68
CA GLY A 56 6.22 3.47 -3.51
C GLY A 56 7.51 3.66 -2.71
N ALA A 57 7.44 4.29 -1.53
CA ALA A 57 8.58 4.41 -0.62
C ALA A 57 9.08 3.04 -0.11
N ALA A 58 8.18 2.09 0.15
CA ALA A 58 8.53 0.73 0.55
C ALA A 58 9.22 -0.04 -0.57
N GLN A 59 8.72 0.05 -1.81
CA GLN A 59 9.33 -0.56 -3.00
C GLN A 59 10.72 0.03 -3.27
N TRP A 60 10.87 1.35 -3.11
CA TRP A 60 12.16 2.04 -3.24
C TRP A 60 13.14 1.58 -2.17
N LYS A 61 12.71 1.49 -0.90
CA LYS A 61 13.53 0.97 0.21
C LYS A 61 13.93 -0.49 0.01
N ALA A 62 13.08 -1.30 -0.63
CA ALA A 62 13.38 -2.69 -0.97
C ALA A 62 14.37 -2.83 -2.14
N GLY A 63 14.69 -1.74 -2.86
CA GLY A 63 15.58 -1.77 -4.02
C GLY A 63 14.96 -2.42 -5.26
N THR A 64 13.64 -2.58 -5.28
CA THR A 64 12.87 -3.20 -6.38
C THR A 64 12.15 -2.19 -7.27
N SER A 65 12.19 -0.91 -6.90
CA SER A 65 11.67 0.19 -7.70
C SER A 65 12.50 0.39 -8.97
N ARG A 66 11.84 0.80 -10.07
CA ARG A 66 12.49 1.12 -11.34
C ARG A 66 12.44 2.61 -11.64
N PRO A 67 13.46 3.20 -12.28
CA PRO A 67 13.50 4.64 -12.58
C PRO A 67 12.27 5.15 -13.37
N GLU A 68 11.73 4.33 -14.28
CA GLU A 68 10.54 4.66 -15.08
C GLU A 68 9.25 4.82 -14.25
N TRP A 69 9.22 4.30 -13.02
CA TRP A 69 8.09 4.45 -12.10
C TRP A 69 8.15 5.73 -11.28
N GLY A 70 9.22 6.52 -11.47
CA GLY A 70 9.44 7.78 -10.76
C GLY A 70 9.93 7.56 -9.33
N ASN A 71 9.63 8.51 -8.45
CA ASN A 71 10.02 8.47 -7.05
C ASN A 71 8.83 8.86 -6.15
N PHE A 72 9.00 8.64 -4.84
CA PHE A 72 7.94 8.87 -3.86
C PHE A 72 7.53 10.35 -3.69
N THR A 73 8.29 11.30 -4.24
CA THR A 73 7.97 12.75 -4.24
C THR A 73 7.34 13.24 -5.55
N GLY A 74 7.30 12.40 -6.57
CA GLY A 74 6.82 12.71 -7.92
C GLY A 74 5.32 12.49 -8.08
N ALA A 75 4.93 12.01 -9.27
CA ALA A 75 3.56 11.62 -9.58
C ALA A 75 3.34 10.11 -9.35
N PRO A 76 2.09 9.63 -9.24
CA PRO A 76 1.80 8.20 -9.30
C PRO A 76 2.50 7.53 -10.50
N PRO A 77 3.11 6.35 -10.31
CA PRO A 77 2.97 5.42 -9.20
C PRO A 77 3.89 5.68 -7.99
N PHE A 78 4.50 6.86 -7.87
CA PHE A 78 5.34 7.23 -6.73
C PHE A 78 6.56 6.31 -6.53
N GLY A 79 7.06 5.69 -7.60
CA GLY A 79 8.14 4.70 -7.55
C GLY A 79 7.68 3.28 -7.23
N ASP A 80 6.38 3.02 -7.09
CA ASP A 80 5.82 1.67 -6.93
C ASP A 80 5.65 0.95 -8.27
N ASP A 81 5.51 -0.38 -8.25
CA ASP A 81 5.12 -1.13 -9.45
C ASP A 81 3.69 -0.69 -9.87
N PRO A 82 3.44 -0.34 -11.14
CA PRO A 82 2.11 0.07 -11.61
C PRO A 82 1.00 -0.94 -11.30
N MET A 83 1.30 -2.24 -11.28
CA MET A 83 0.36 -3.30 -10.93
C MET A 83 0.07 -3.31 -9.42
N ASP A 84 1.10 -3.18 -8.59
CA ASP A 84 0.94 -3.06 -7.13
C ASP A 84 0.03 -1.86 -6.80
N GLN A 85 0.33 -0.70 -7.41
CA GLN A 85 -0.46 0.52 -7.33
C GLN A 85 -1.91 0.38 -7.83
N PHE A 86 -2.13 -0.41 -8.89
CA PHE A 86 -3.47 -0.70 -9.39
C PHE A 86 -4.30 -1.45 -8.34
N TRP A 87 -3.75 -2.51 -7.73
CA TRP A 87 -4.43 -3.28 -6.71
C TRP A 87 -4.72 -2.48 -5.44
N ILE A 88 -3.79 -1.62 -5.01
CA ILE A 88 -4.02 -0.72 -3.87
C ILE A 88 -5.23 0.18 -4.13
N LYS A 89 -5.35 0.75 -5.33
CA LYS A 89 -6.51 1.56 -5.71
C LYS A 89 -7.80 0.75 -5.75
N GLN A 90 -7.78 -0.49 -6.25
CA GLN A 90 -8.95 -1.36 -6.20
C GLN A 90 -9.43 -1.61 -4.76
N GLY A 91 -8.52 -1.78 -3.81
CA GLY A 91 -8.86 -1.91 -2.39
C GLY A 91 -9.52 -0.66 -1.80
N ILE A 92 -8.98 0.52 -2.14
CA ILE A 92 -9.56 1.81 -1.74
C ILE A 92 -10.96 2.00 -2.33
N ASP A 93 -11.11 1.74 -3.63
CA ASP A 93 -12.37 1.91 -4.33
C ASP A 93 -13.43 0.93 -3.81
N TYR A 94 -13.04 -0.29 -3.45
CA TYR A 94 -13.92 -1.24 -2.77
C TYR A 94 -14.51 -0.64 -1.49
N VAL A 95 -13.70 -0.03 -0.64
CA VAL A 95 -14.17 0.62 0.61
C VAL A 95 -15.08 1.80 0.32
N LYS A 96 -14.73 2.66 -0.65
CA LYS A 96 -15.57 3.79 -1.06
C LYS A 96 -16.95 3.35 -1.54
N GLN A 97 -17.03 2.26 -2.29
CA GLN A 97 -18.29 1.75 -2.85
C GLN A 97 -19.19 1.09 -1.81
N HIS A 98 -18.61 0.50 -0.77
CA HIS A 98 -19.36 -0.29 0.23
C HIS A 98 -19.60 0.46 1.55
N HIS A 99 -19.28 1.75 1.60
CA HIS A 99 -19.52 2.64 2.75
C HIS A 99 -18.92 2.17 4.07
N TYR A 100 -17.73 1.57 4.04
CA TYR A 100 -16.95 1.25 5.24
C TYR A 100 -16.09 2.44 5.72
#